data_AF-A0A1C5T1A6-F1
#
_entry.id   AF-A0A1C5T1A6-F1
#
_cell.length_a   1.000
_cell.length_b   1.000
_cell.length_c   1.000
_cell.angle_alpha   90.00
_cell.angle_beta   90.00
_cell.angle_gamma   90.00
#
_symmetry.space_group_name_H-M   'P 1'
#
loop_
_entity.id
_entity.type
_entity.pdbx_description
1 polymer ?
#
loop_
_entity_poly.entity_id
_entity_poly.type
_entity_poly.pdbx_seq_one_letter_code
_entity_poly.pdbx_strand_id
1 'polypeptide(L)' 'MAAQVRLCKKCSGIKAKDLKGAVGKEDVRCGCFGACRKKHPELKSRVYVRVRGGIVSAGSKKKLRRSVAEALAE' A
#
# COMPACT_ATOMS: atom_id res chain seq x y z
N MET A 1 4.82 -1.59 -18.44
CA MET A 1 3.93 -1.99 -17.34
C MET A 1 4.17 -1.08 -16.14
N ALA A 2 3.24 -0.17 -15.85
CA ALA A 2 3.34 0.75 -14.74
C ALA A 2 2.92 0.03 -13.45
N ALA A 3 3.85 -0.11 -12.50
CA ALA A 3 3.54 -0.70 -11.20
C ALA A 3 2.33 0.02 -10.56
N GLN A 4 1.24 -0.72 -10.39
CA GLN A 4 -0.02 -0.18 -9.86
C GLN A 4 0.07 0.17 -8.38
N VAL A 5 0.93 -0.51 -7.62
CA VAL A 5 1.05 -0.34 -6.18
C VAL A 5 2.47 0.06 -5.79
N ARG A 6 2.61 1.16 -5.05
CA ARG A 6 3.83 1.62 -4.41
C ARG A 6 3.76 1.44 -2.91
N LEU A 7 4.76 0.78 -2.32
CA LEU A 7 4.87 0.63 -0.88
C LEU A 7 6.27 0.99 -0.37
N CYS A 8 6.33 1.53 0.84
CA CYS A 8 7.55 1.98 1.48
C CYS A 8 7.89 0.99 2.60
N LYS A 9 8.99 0.25 2.46
CA LYS A 9 9.44 -0.75 3.45
C LYS A 9 9.57 -0.19 4.88
N LYS A 10 9.95 1.09 5.02
CA LYS A 10 10.14 1.75 6.32
C LYS A 10 8.85 2.30 6.92
N CYS A 11 7.91 2.75 6.09
CA CYS A 11 6.80 3.56 6.55
C CYS A 11 5.46 2.83 6.44
N SER A 12 5.22 2.08 5.36
CA SER A 12 3.94 1.43 5.05
C SER A 12 3.55 0.30 6.02
N GLY A 13 4.51 -0.27 6.76
CA GLY A 13 4.26 -1.37 7.68
C GLY A 13 3.83 -2.69 7.02
N ILE A 14 3.93 -2.79 5.69
CA ILE A 14 3.55 -3.97 4.91
C ILE A 14 4.63 -4.31 3.87
N LYS A 15 4.72 -5.59 3.51
CA LYS A 15 5.63 -6.11 2.48
C LYS A 15 4.86 -6.48 1.22
N ALA A 16 5.51 -6.48 0.06
CA ALA A 16 4.92 -6.95 -1.20
C ALA A 16 4.36 -8.39 -1.10
N LYS A 17 5.04 -9.26 -0.33
CA LYS A 17 4.58 -10.62 -0.02
C LYS A 17 3.23 -10.66 0.70
N ASP A 18 2.93 -9.65 1.52
CA ASP A 18 1.68 -9.54 2.26
C ASP A 18 0.51 -9.07 1.37
N LEU A 19 0.78 -8.56 0.17
CA LEU A 19 -0.23 -8.20 -0.83
C LEU A 19 -0.50 -9.34 -1.82
N LYS A 20 0.20 -10.48 -1.68
CA LYS A 20 0.01 -11.68 -2.51
C LYS A 20 -1.44 -12.14 -2.38
N GLY A 21 -2.20 -12.07 -3.48
CA GLY A 21 -3.63 -12.37 -3.55
C GLY A 21 -4.55 -11.18 -3.80
N ALA A 22 -4.06 -9.94 -3.66
CA ALA A 22 -4.79 -8.73 -4.10
C ALA A 22 -4.15 -8.10 -5.34
N VAL A 23 -2.82 -8.18 -5.46
CA VAL A 23 -2.05 -7.70 -6.61
C VAL A 23 -0.91 -8.64 -6.94
N GLY A 24 -0.58 -8.71 -8.24
CA GLY A 24 0.61 -9.37 -8.74
C GLY A 24 1.87 -8.75 -8.13
N LYS A 25 2.91 -9.56 -7.90
CA LYS A 25 4.19 -9.03 -7.39
C LYS A 25 4.86 -8.07 -8.38
N GLU A 26 4.62 -8.28 -9.66
CA GLU A 26 5.07 -7.42 -10.77
C GLU A 26 4.44 -6.01 -10.73
N ASP A 27 3.20 -5.90 -10.27
CA ASP A 27 2.51 -4.62 -10.08
C ASP A 27 2.95 -3.87 -8.82
N VAL A 28 3.73 -4.50 -7.95
CA VAL A 28 4.17 -3.92 -6.68
C VAL A 28 5.57 -3.34 -6.79
N ARG A 29 5.67 -2.02 -6.82
CA ARG A 29 6.92 -1.28 -6.67
C ARG A 29 7.21 -0.96 -5.22
N CYS A 30 8.48 -1.09 -4.85
CA CYS A 30 8.96 -0.61 -3.57
C CYS A 30 9.62 0.76 -3.72
N GLY A 31 9.18 1.74 -2.95
CA GLY A 31 9.73 3.09 -3.00
C GLY A 31 9.08 4.04 -2.01
N CYS A 32 9.78 5.11 -1.65
CA CYS A 32 9.20 6.21 -0.89
C CYS A 32 8.18 6.97 -1.74
N PHE A 33 7.04 7.31 -1.16
CA PHE A 33 5.96 8.06 -1.83
C PHE A 33 5.50 9.28 -1.03
N GLY A 34 6.36 9.79 -0.14
CA GLY A 34 6.14 11.05 0.59
C GLY A 34 5.25 10.94 1.83
N ALA A 35 4.37 9.94 1.93
CA ALA A 35 3.52 9.72 3.10
C ALA A 35 4.22 8.92 4.21
N CYS A 36 5.36 9.41 4.69
CA CYS A 36 6.08 8.75 5.78
C CYS A 36 5.28 8.83 7.10
N ARG A 37 5.24 7.73 7.86
CA ARG A 37 4.66 7.65 9.23
C ARG A 37 5.12 8.76 10.19
N LYS A 38 6.32 9.31 9.98
CA LYS A 38 6.85 10.45 10.76
C LYS A 38 6.10 11.76 10.50
N LYS A 39 5.61 11.97 9.26
CA LYS A 39 4.87 13.18 8.87
C LYS A 39 3.36 13.04 9.06
N HIS A 40 2.86 11.80 9.05
CA HIS A 40 1.43 11.49 9.20
C HIS A 40 1.22 10.58 10.43
N PRO A 41 1.00 11.16 11.62
CA PRO A 41 0.75 10.38 12.84
C PRO A 41 -0.51 9.50 12.73
N GLU A 42 -1.48 9.91 11.93
CA GLU A 42 -2.68 9.13 11.56
C GLU A 42 -2.38 7.77 10.90
N LEU A 43 -1.21 7.64 10.25
CA LEU A 43 -0.75 6.42 9.58
C LEU A 43 0.17 5.56 10.47
N LYS A 44 0.49 6.02 11.69
CA LYS A 44 1.49 5.39 12.58
C LYS A 44 1.06 4.00 13.06
N SER A 45 -0.24 3.79 13.27
CA SER A 45 -0.83 2.49 13.66
C SER A 45 -1.57 1.78 12.52
N ARG A 46 -1.48 2.27 11.28
CA ARG A 46 -2.18 1.72 10.12
C ARG A 46 -1.20 1.19 9.08
N VAL A 47 -1.62 0.22 8.29
CA VAL A 47 -0.92 -0.21 7.08
C VAL A 47 -1.41 0.62 5.91
N TYR A 48 -0.52 1.03 5.01
CA TYR A 48 -0.91 1.87 3.88
C TYR A 48 0.04 1.72 2.71
N VAL A 49 -0.52 1.84 1.51
CA VAL A 49 0.20 1.76 0.24
C VAL A 49 -0.39 2.79 -0.72
N ARG A 50 0.38 3.18 -1.72
CA ARG A 50 -0.11 4.07 -2.78
C ARG A 50 -0.51 3.22 -3.98
N VAL A 51 -1.76 3.31 -4.42
CA VAL A 51 -2.31 2.57 -5.56
C VAL A 51 -2.72 3.58 -6.63
N ARG A 52 -2.24 3.43 -7.88
CA ARG A 52 -2.59 4.28 -9.03
C ARG A 52 -2.54 5.82 -8.82
N GLY A 53 -1.87 6.29 -7.76
CA GLY A 53 -1.80 7.71 -7.40
C GLY A 53 -2.48 8.06 -6.08
N GLY A 54 -3.49 7.28 -5.65
CA GLY A 54 -4.19 7.41 -4.38
C GLY A 54 -3.52 6.66 -3.22
N ILE A 55 -3.68 7.14 -1.99
CA ILE A 55 -3.18 6.45 -0.79
C ILE A 55 -4.30 5.60 -0.21
N VAL A 56 -4.09 4.29 -0.19
CA VAL A 56 -4.98 3.34 0.45
C VAL A 56 -4.40 3.00 1.81
N SER A 57 -5.15 3.28 2.88
CA SER A 57 -4.76 2.95 4.25
C SER A 57 -5.83 2.08 4.93
N ALA A 58 -5.38 1.16 5.79
CA ALA A 58 -6.26 0.27 6.53
C ALA A 58 -5.68 -0.07 7.91
N GLY A 59 -6.56 -0.40 8.85
CA GLY A 59 -6.15 -0.85 10.20
C GLY A 59 -5.60 -2.28 10.25
N SER A 60 -5.73 -3.07 9.18
CA SER A 60 -5.25 -4.47 9.14
C SER A 60 -4.89 -4.91 7.73
N LYS A 61 -3.98 -5.87 7.62
CA LYS A 61 -3.53 -6.47 6.34
C LYS A 61 -4.68 -6.99 5.48
N LYS A 62 -5.68 -7.66 6.07
CA LYS A 62 -6.88 -8.14 5.36
C LYS A 62 -7.70 -7.00 4.75
N LYS A 63 -7.98 -5.95 5.53
CA LYS A 63 -8.71 -4.77 5.06
C LYS A 63 -7.93 -4.04 3.96
N LEU A 64 -6.60 -3.93 4.11
CA LEU A 64 -5.76 -3.33 3.08
C LEU A 64 -5.86 -4.07 1.75
N ARG A 65 -5.79 -5.41 1.75
CA ARG A 65 -5.93 -6.21 0.52
C ARG A 65 -7.25 -5.92 -0.19
N ARG A 66 -8.34 -5.85 0.57
CA ARG A 66 -9.67 -5.56 0.02
C ARG A 66 -9.75 -4.15 -0.56
N SER A 67 -9.32 -3.13 0.19
CA SER A 67 -9.30 -1.75 -0.30
C SER A 67 -8.33 -1.54 -1.47
N VAL A 68 -7.24 -2.29 -1.53
CA VAL A 68 -6.33 -2.27 -2.69
C VAL A 68 -7.00 -2.89 -3.90
N ALA A 69 -7.67 -4.05 -3.76
CA ALA A 69 -8.41 -4.68 -4.85
C ALA A 69 -9.55 -3.78 -5.36
N GLU A 70 -10.26 -3.11 -4.45
CA GLU A 70 -11.33 -2.15 -4.76
C GLU A 70 -10.76 -0.94 -5.53
N ALA A 71 -9.66 -0.35 -5.06
CA ALA A 71 -8.97 0.77 -5.72
C ALA A 71 -8.28 0.40 -7.06
N LEU A 72 -8.24 -0.88 -7.42
CA LEU A 72 -7.76 -1.36 -8.72
C LEU A 72 -8.89 -1.72 -9.68
N ALA A 73 -10.10 -1.95 -9.13
CA ALA A 73 -11.31 -2.22 -9.89
C ALA A 73 -11.95 -0.92 -10.41
N GLU A 74 -11.70 0.21 -9.74
CA GLU A 74 -11.92 1.57 -10.26
C GLU A 74 -10.82 2.00 -11.27
#